data_AF-X0Y318-F1
#
_entry.id   AF-X0Y318-F1
#
_cell.length_a   1.000
_cell.length_b   1.000
_cell.length_c   1.000
_cell.angle_alpha   90.00
_cell.angle_beta   90.00
_cell.angle_gamma   90.00
#
_symmetry.space_group_name_H-M   'P 1'
#
loop_
_entity.id
_entity.type
_entity.pdbx_description
1 polymer ?
#
loop_
_entity_poly.entity_id
_entity_poly.type
_entity_poly.pdbx_seq_one_letter_code
_entity_poly.pdbx_strand_id
1 'polypeptide(L)' 'YARIFYRNSVNGGYVVPLETDDRLIDGIATGDEVELDVAAGTLRDLTTGAEYPLQPLGDVAEIIEAGGIFEYARKTGMLK' A
#
# COMPACT_ATOMS: atom_id res chain seq x y z
N TYR A 1 5.21 -7.41 5.92
CA TYR A 1 6.46 -7.30 5.12
C TYR A 1 7.73 -7.24 6.01
N ALA A 2 8.93 -7.48 5.46
CA ALA A 2 10.18 -7.26 6.21
C ALA A 2 10.42 -5.78 6.53
N ARG A 3 10.89 -5.46 7.74
CA ARG A 3 10.97 -4.07 8.27
C ARG A 3 11.79 -3.11 7.41
N ILE A 4 12.94 -3.55 6.88
CA ILE A 4 13.82 -2.71 6.04
C ILE A 4 13.17 -2.42 4.68
N PHE A 5 12.53 -3.43 4.08
CA PHE A 5 11.81 -3.30 2.82
C PHE A 5 10.68 -2.28 2.97
N TYR A 6 9.85 -2.42 4.01
CA TYR A 6 8.73 -1.51 4.26
C TYR A 6 9.17 -0.04 4.33
N ARG A 7 10.20 0.26 5.13
CA ARG A 7 10.76 1.61 5.24
C ARG A 7 11.29 2.15 3.90
N ASN A 8 11.97 1.32 3.12
CA ASN A 8 12.55 1.76 1.85
C ASN A 8 11.47 2.03 0.80
N SER A 9 10.40 1.23 0.76
CA SER A 9 9.27 1.45 -0.16
C SER A 9 8.54 2.77 0.14
N VAL A 10 8.30 3.07 1.42
CA VAL A 10 7.67 4.33 1.85
C VAL A 10 8.53 5.55 1.49
N ASN A 11 9.86 5.46 1.61
CA ASN A 11 10.76 6.58 1.33
C ASN A 11 11.04 6.81 -0.17
N GLY A 12 10.82 5.80 -1.02
CA GLY A 12 11.26 5.80 -2.41
C GLY A 12 10.19 6.18 -3.45
N GLY A 13 8.94 6.44 -3.04
CA GLY A 13 7.84 6.72 -3.96
C GLY A 13 7.34 5.50 -4.75
N TYR A 14 7.70 4.29 -4.32
CA TYR A 14 7.18 3.05 -4.87
C TYR A 14 5.95 2.63 -4.07
N VAL A 15 4.98 2.01 -4.76
CA VAL A 15 3.72 1.50 -4.20
C VAL A 15 3.94 0.97 -2.79
N VAL A 16 3.22 1.55 -1.84
CA VAL A 16 3.39 1.18 -0.44
C VAL A 16 2.89 -0.25 -0.23
N PRO A 17 3.64 -1.08 0.50
CA PRO A 17 3.18 -2.40 0.90
C PRO A 17 1.81 -2.32 1.58
N LEU A 18 0.84 -3.02 0.99
CA LEU A 18 -0.51 -3.18 1.52
C LEU A 18 -0.66 -4.61 2.01
N GLU A 19 -1.34 -4.78 3.13
CA GLU A 19 -1.52 -6.09 3.78
C GLU A 19 -3.01 -6.44 3.78
N THR A 20 -3.30 -7.74 3.77
CA THR A 20 -4.63 -8.30 3.98
C THR A 20 -4.47 -9.53 4.85
N ASP A 21 -5.51 -9.86 5.64
CA ASP A 21 -5.54 -11.08 6.44
C ASP A 21 -5.78 -12.32 5.56
N ASP A 22 -6.27 -12.13 4.33
CA ASP A 22 -6.47 -13.19 3.36
C ASP A 22 -5.16 -13.72 2.78
N ARG A 23 -5.09 -15.03 2.61
CA ARG A 23 -3.92 -15.70 2.02
C ARG A 23 -4.00 -15.62 0.50
N LEU A 24 -3.56 -14.50 -0.07
CA LEU A 24 -3.66 -14.20 -1.51
C LEU A 24 -3.06 -15.28 -2.42
N ILE A 25 -2.03 -16.01 -1.98
CA ILE A 25 -1.41 -17.07 -2.80
C ILE A 25 -2.35 -18.26 -3.07
N ASP A 26 -3.46 -18.38 -2.33
CA ASP A 26 -4.45 -19.44 -2.54
C ASP A 26 -5.49 -19.04 -3.61
N GLY A 27 -5.57 -17.75 -3.97
CA GLY A 27 -6.59 -17.21 -4.86
C GLY A 27 -6.08 -16.34 -6.01
N ILE A 28 -4.79 -15.98 -6.04
CA ILE A 28 -4.15 -15.19 -7.10
C ILE A 28 -2.96 -15.97 -7.68
N ALA A 29 -2.88 -16.00 -9.01
CA ALA A 29 -1.83 -16.64 -9.77
C ALA A 29 -1.07 -15.66 -10.68
N THR A 30 0.12 -16.07 -11.10
CA THR A 30 0.90 -15.31 -12.08
C THR A 30 0.14 -15.20 -13.40
N GLY A 31 -0.13 -13.97 -13.82
CA GLY A 31 -0.86 -13.68 -15.05
C GLY A 31 -2.27 -13.15 -14.81
N ASP A 32 -2.77 -13.20 -13.58
CA ASP A 32 -4.06 -12.61 -13.22
C ASP A 32 -3.97 -11.07 -13.29
N GLU A 33 -5.01 -10.46 -13.84
CA GLU A 33 -5.19 -9.02 -13.78
C GLU A 33 -5.87 -8.65 -12.46
N VAL A 34 -5.21 -7.78 -11.69
CA VAL A 34 -5.72 -7.34 -10.38
C VAL A 34 -5.82 -5.82 -10.34
N GLU A 35 -6.91 -5.33 -9.75
CA GLU A 35 -7.16 -3.93 -9.46
C GLU A 35 -6.95 -3.65 -7.97
N LEU A 36 -6.17 -2.63 -7.67
CA LEU A 36 -5.87 -2.21 -6.31
C LEU A 36 -6.50 -0.84 -6.05
N ASP A 37 -7.58 -0.80 -5.27
CA ASP A 37 -8.21 0.44 -4.83
C ASP A 37 -7.73 0.78 -3.41
N VAL A 38 -6.74 1.68 -3.35
CA VAL A 38 -6.15 2.14 -2.08
C VAL A 38 -7.13 3.00 -1.27
N ALA A 39 -8.04 3.72 -1.93
CA ALA A 39 -8.99 4.61 -1.26
C ALA A 39 -10.15 3.81 -0.64
N ALA A 40 -10.65 2.81 -1.37
CA ALA A 40 -11.66 1.89 -0.86
C ALA A 40 -11.06 0.81 0.08
N GLY A 41 -9.74 0.59 0.02
CA GLY A 41 -9.07 -0.43 0.81
C GLY A 41 -9.40 -1.84 0.32
N THR A 42 -9.40 -2.05 -0.99
CA THR A 42 -9.79 -3.33 -1.61
C THR A 42 -8.84 -3.72 -2.74
N LEU A 43 -8.56 -5.02 -2.81
CA LEU A 43 -7.90 -5.67 -3.95
C LEU A 43 -8.93 -6.54 -4.66
N ARG A 44 -9.09 -6.36 -5.97
CA ARG A 44 -10.00 -7.17 -6.80
C ARG A 44 -9.18 -7.94 -7.81
N ASP A 45 -9.42 -9.24 -7.90
CA ASP A 45 -8.95 -10.03 -9.02
C ASP A 45 -9.99 -9.94 -10.14
N LEU A 46 -9.63 -9.30 -11.25
CA LEU A 46 -10.50 -9.10 -12.40
C LEU A 46 -10.68 -10.38 -13.22
N THR A 47 -9.80 -11.36 -13.02
CA THR A 47 -9.82 -12.67 -13.70
C THR A 47 -10.85 -13.60 -13.08
N THR A 48 -10.90 -13.64 -11.75
CA THR A 48 -11.81 -14.52 -11.00
C THR A 48 -13.05 -13.81 -10.45
N GLY A 49 -13.00 -12.48 -10.32
CA GLY A 49 -14.00 -11.65 -9.66
C GLY A 49 -13.93 -11.68 -8.13
N ALA A 50 -12.89 -12.29 -7.55
CA ALA A 50 -12.68 -12.30 -6.10
C ALA A 50 -12.29 -10.91 -5.59
N GLU A 51 -12.74 -10.57 -4.38
CA GLU A 51 -12.40 -9.32 -3.70
C GLU A 51 -11.81 -9.61 -2.33
N TYR A 52 -10.73 -8.89 -1.99
CA TYR A 52 -10.00 -9.02 -0.75
C TYR A 52 -9.91 -7.66 -0.05
N PRO A 53 -10.36 -7.55 1.22
CA PRO A 53 -10.21 -6.33 1.99
C PRO A 53 -8.75 -6.10 2.36
N LEU A 54 -8.29 -4.86 2.23
CA LEU A 54 -6.96 -4.43 2.64
C LEU A 54 -6.99 -3.81 4.02
N GLN A 55 -5.91 -4.01 4.77
CA GLN A 55 -5.70 -3.33 6.02
C GLN A 55 -5.39 -1.84 5.79
N PRO A 56 -5.88 -0.95 6.67
CA PRO A 56 -5.63 0.47 6.55
C PRO A 56 -4.13 0.77 6.68
N LEU A 57 -3.65 1.70 5.86
CA LEU A 57 -2.26 2.15 5.87
C LEU A 57 -1.87 2.90 7.17
N GLY A 58 -2.85 3.33 7.97
CA GLY A 58 -2.63 4.14 9.17
C GLY A 58 -1.91 5.45 8.86
N ASP A 59 -1.01 5.87 9.74
CA ASP A 59 -0.24 7.13 9.65
C ASP A 59 0.63 7.23 8.37
N VAL A 60 0.88 6.10 7.71
CA VAL A 60 1.67 6.07 6.46
C VAL A 60 0.90 6.67 5.30
N ALA A 61 -0.45 6.66 5.33
CA ALA A 61 -1.27 7.27 4.29
C ALA A 61 -0.94 8.77 4.11
N GLU A 62 -0.84 9.52 5.20
CA GLU A 62 -0.52 10.95 5.15
C GLU A 62 0.88 11.23 4.61
N ILE A 63 1.82 10.32 4.88
CA ILE A 63 3.21 10.41 4.37
C ILE A 63 3.23 10.21 2.85
N ILE A 64 2.43 9.29 2.34
CA ILE A 64 2.30 9.05 0.89
C ILE A 64 1.64 10.24 0.21
N GLU A 65 0.52 10.72 0.74
CA GLU A 65 -0.20 11.89 0.20
C GLU A 65 0.68 13.14 0.16
N ALA A 66 1.57 13.30 1.13
CA ALA A 66 2.54 14.39 1.14
C ALA A 66 3.62 14.26 0.05
N GLY A 67 3.75 13.12 -0.63
CA GLY A 67 4.80 12.87 -1.61
C GLY A 67 6.09 12.30 -1.01
N GLY A 68 5.99 11.67 0.17
CA GLY A 68 7.10 11.04 0.87
C GLY A 68 7.47 11.70 2.20
N ILE A 69 8.35 11.05 2.95
CA ILE A 69 8.64 11.42 4.34
C ILE A 69 9.25 12.81 4.52
N PHE A 70 10.03 13.28 3.53
CA PHE A 70 10.63 14.62 3.58
C PHE A 70 9.60 15.72 3.36
N GLU A 71 8.67 15.52 2.42
CA GLU A 71 7.60 16.46 2.16
C GLU A 71 6.57 16.45 3.30
N TYR A 72 6.29 15.29 3.88
CA TYR A 72 5.51 15.18 5.12
C TYR A 72 6.16 15.97 6.26
N ALA A 73 7.47 15.82 6.48
CA ALA A 73 8.21 16.54 7.52
C ALA A 73 8.24 18.07 7.28
N ARG A 74 8.30 18.53 6.02
CA ARG A 74 8.17 19.95 5.67
C ARG A 74 6.77 20.48 5.96
N LYS A 75 5.72 19.74 5.56
CA LYS A 75 4.32 20.11 5.75
C LYS A 75 3.94 20.19 7.24
N THR A 76 4.50 19.31 8.07
CA THR A 76 4.26 19.25 9.52
C THR A 76 5.19 20.16 10.34
N GLY A 77 6.11 20.89 9.70
CA GLY A 77 7.04 21.81 10.38
C GLY A 77 8.16 21.12 11.17
N MET A 78 8.37 19.82 10.93
CA MET A 78 9.44 19.02 11.54
C MET A 78 10.80 19.22 10.85
N LEU A 79 10.81 19.74 9.61
CA LEU A 79 12.01 20.17 8.90
C LEU A 79 11.92 21.69 8.62
N LYS A 80 12.94 22.44 9.05
CA LYS A 80 13.17 23.85 8.67
C LYS A 80 14.12 23.95 7.49
#